data_AF-A0A3M1SM33-F1
#
_entry.id   AF-A0A3M1SM33-F1
#
_cell.length_a   1.000
_cell.length_b   1.000
_cell.length_c   1.000
_cell.angle_alpha   90.00
_cell.angle_beta   90.00
_cell.angle_gamma   90.00
#
_symmetry.space_group_name_H-M   'P 1'
#
loop_
_entity.id
_entity.type
_entity.pdbx_description
1 polymer ?
#
loop_
_entity_poly.entity_id
_entity_poly.type
_entity_poly.pdbx_seq_one_letter_code
_entity_poly.pdbx_strand_id
1 'polypeptide(L)'
;MRLRRNDGPAGTEVYAAAGGSARSAWVIGVCLLLCCRSLPAAGQTTLPPLSPEANPLGDSATTEVRRDERVEPASNVEPRPESLSEIYTPRYAQVSTGTGTLPHEHGQIWREYDISPFTLRVASTSHPEQLIIDWILRETGYEVWHSDVVSVLSSDGNRLRVYHTPEVQAVVARVVDRFVRAAADSRYFNFRVATLSDPQWRAKARGLMQPVQTQTPGTAAWVMDREDAVMLLSELRRRVDFRELNSPHQMVAAGRSTVLSASRAKNFIRRVTPQPNVWPGFVREMGAVDEGYVLEFSPLLSVDGNEADLVVNMQVNQVEKFVPVILDVPTTVGGVERVKIEVPQTVQWHYQERFRWPADAVLLIDLGMVPVPESEQPPQAFPAFALPIPNEKPSRANALVFVECQEAPRNGSAANIASPIDRSYNGRY
;
A
#
# COMPACT_ATOMS: atom_id res chain seq x y z
N MET A 1 22.62 56.28 -10.59
CA MET A 1 21.34 56.93 -10.95
C MET A 1 20.27 56.29 -10.10
N ARG A 2 19.69 57.04 -9.15
CA ARG A 2 18.68 56.62 -8.17
C ARG A 2 17.28 56.60 -8.81
N LEU A 3 16.43 55.69 -8.36
CA LEU A 3 14.97 55.78 -8.12
C LEU A 3 14.59 54.46 -7.39
N ARG A 4 14.27 54.37 -6.08
CA ARG A 4 13.07 54.81 -5.31
C ARG A 4 11.76 54.46 -6.07
N ARG A 5 10.71 53.84 -5.50
CA ARG A 5 10.23 53.72 -4.11
C ARG A 5 8.96 52.81 -4.05
N ASN A 6 8.53 52.50 -2.82
CA ASN A 6 7.19 52.13 -2.29
C ASN A 6 6.81 50.65 -2.32
N ASP A 7 6.59 49.95 -1.19
CA ASP A 7 5.77 50.14 0.05
C ASP A 7 4.44 49.34 -0.06
N GLY A 8 4.20 48.43 0.91
CA GLY A 8 2.99 47.58 1.07
C GLY A 8 1.74 48.37 1.54
N PRO A 9 0.75 47.83 2.31
CA PRO A 9 0.64 46.54 3.01
C PRO A 9 -0.78 45.86 3.03
N ALA A 10 -0.87 44.71 3.73
CA ALA A 10 -1.95 44.19 4.61
C ALA A 10 -3.46 44.08 4.21
N GLY A 11 -4.06 42.95 4.64
CA GLY A 11 -5.51 42.68 4.76
C GLY A 11 -5.81 41.17 4.71
N THR A 12 -5.68 40.38 5.78
CA THR A 12 -6.66 40.07 6.87
C THR A 12 -7.88 39.24 6.43
N GLU A 13 -7.87 37.98 6.93
CA GLU A 13 -8.94 37.01 7.29
C GLU A 13 -10.38 37.16 6.79
N VAL A 14 -11.04 36.04 6.43
CA VAL A 14 -12.25 35.52 7.11
C VAL A 14 -12.37 33.99 6.91
N TYR A 15 -12.67 33.30 8.02
CA TYR A 15 -13.04 31.89 8.21
C TYR A 15 -14.29 31.43 7.42
N ALA A 16 -14.32 30.16 7.01
CA ALA A 16 -15.57 29.39 6.92
C ALA A 16 -15.30 27.91 7.28
N ALA A 17 -15.94 27.48 8.36
CA ALA A 17 -15.94 26.13 8.90
C ALA A 17 -17.07 25.28 8.30
N ALA A 18 -16.78 24.01 8.02
CA ALA A 18 -17.71 22.87 7.99
C ALA A 18 -16.81 21.62 7.94
N GLY A 19 -16.82 20.66 8.86
CA GLY A 19 -17.94 20.06 9.58
C GLY A 19 -18.21 18.69 8.95
N GLY A 20 -17.86 17.60 9.63
CA GLY A 20 -18.27 16.26 9.18
C GLY A 20 -17.30 15.13 9.55
N SER A 21 -17.35 14.69 10.81
CA SER A 21 -16.73 13.45 11.26
C SER A 21 -17.47 12.22 10.71
N ALA A 22 -16.76 11.30 10.06
CA ALA A 22 -17.24 9.95 9.83
C ALA A 22 -16.18 8.95 10.31
N ARG A 23 -16.51 8.24 11.40
CA ARG A 23 -15.76 7.13 11.97
C ARG A 23 -16.02 5.90 11.12
N SER A 24 -14.96 5.27 10.60
CA SER A 24 -15.04 3.99 9.89
C SER A 24 -14.13 2.98 10.57
N ALA A 25 -14.73 2.04 11.28
CA ALA A 25 -14.08 0.90 11.89
C ALA A 25 -13.55 -0.05 10.81
N TRP A 26 -12.28 -0.44 10.92
CA TRP A 26 -11.69 -1.49 10.07
C TRP A 26 -11.57 -2.79 10.87
N VAL A 27 -12.32 -3.79 10.41
CA VAL A 27 -12.25 -5.18 10.86
C VAL A 27 -11.11 -5.85 10.10
N ILE A 28 -10.09 -6.31 10.83
CA ILE A 28 -9.01 -7.14 10.26
C ILE A 28 -9.51 -8.58 10.21
N GLY A 29 -9.62 -9.12 9.00
CA GLY A 29 -9.93 -10.52 8.74
C GLY A 29 -8.75 -11.42 9.12
N VAL A 30 -9.00 -12.33 10.06
CA VAL A 30 -8.08 -13.35 10.55
C VAL A 30 -7.99 -14.52 9.56
N CYS A 31 -6.76 -14.96 9.28
CA CYS A 31 -6.42 -16.17 8.53
C CYS A 31 -6.86 -17.43 9.27
N LEU A 32 -7.46 -18.38 8.55
CA LEU A 32 -7.72 -19.74 9.03
C LEU A 32 -6.91 -20.74 8.20
N LEU A 33 -5.73 -21.10 8.71
CA LEU A 33 -4.91 -22.20 8.22
C LEU A 33 -5.46 -23.52 8.75
N LEU A 34 -6.04 -24.32 7.86
CA LEU A 34 -6.50 -25.68 8.13
C LEU A 34 -5.33 -26.67 8.09
N CYS A 35 -4.91 -27.15 9.26
CA CYS A 35 -4.11 -28.37 9.39
C CYS A 35 -5.01 -29.60 9.17
N CYS A 36 -4.79 -30.33 8.08
CA CYS A 36 -5.35 -31.68 7.89
C CYS A 36 -4.54 -32.70 8.69
N ARG A 37 -5.11 -33.19 9.79
CA ARG A 37 -4.73 -34.48 10.42
C ARG A 37 -5.84 -35.51 10.15
N SER A 38 -5.41 -36.69 9.77
CA SER A 38 -6.17 -37.88 9.39
C SER A 38 -7.07 -38.43 10.51
N LEU A 39 -8.29 -38.86 10.15
CA LEU A 39 -9.14 -39.74 10.96
C LEU A 39 -9.58 -40.97 10.13
N PRO A 40 -9.67 -42.17 10.76
CA PRO A 40 -10.22 -43.36 10.12
C PRO A 40 -11.74 -43.50 10.34
N ALA A 41 -12.33 -44.35 9.49
CA ALA A 41 -13.76 -44.62 9.32
C ALA A 41 -14.42 -45.42 10.45
N ALA A 42 -15.71 -45.15 10.71
CA ALA A 42 -16.80 -46.14 10.87
C ALA A 42 -18.12 -45.48 11.34
N GLY A 43 -19.25 -46.00 10.85
CA GLY A 43 -20.52 -46.03 11.60
C GLY A 43 -21.68 -45.16 11.09
N GLN A 44 -22.54 -45.76 10.25
CA GLN A 44 -23.89 -45.28 9.91
C GLN A 44 -24.81 -45.30 11.14
N THR A 45 -25.72 -44.31 11.32
CA THR A 45 -27.08 -44.52 11.89
C THR A 45 -28.02 -43.33 11.55
N THR A 46 -28.99 -43.63 10.69
CA THR A 46 -30.43 -43.26 10.62
C THR A 46 -31.04 -42.01 11.28
N LEU A 47 -31.85 -41.28 10.49
CA LEU A 47 -32.83 -40.23 10.85
C LEU A 47 -34.12 -40.78 11.50
N PRO A 48 -34.92 -39.91 12.17
CA PRO A 48 -36.36 -39.78 11.84
C PRO A 48 -36.92 -38.31 11.89
N PRO A 49 -38.21 -38.06 11.53
CA PRO A 49 -38.64 -36.85 10.79
C PRO A 49 -39.64 -35.88 11.48
N LEU A 50 -40.00 -34.85 10.68
CA LEU A 50 -40.96 -33.72 10.75
C LEU A 50 -42.34 -33.93 11.42
N SER A 51 -42.89 -32.89 12.08
CA SER A 51 -44.10 -32.13 11.62
C SER A 51 -44.72 -31.16 12.68
N PRO A 52 -45.60 -30.20 12.27
CA PRO A 52 -45.99 -28.96 12.98
C PRO A 52 -47.48 -28.88 13.41
N GLU A 53 -47.85 -27.86 14.20
CA GLU A 53 -49.22 -27.38 14.49
C GLU A 53 -49.11 -25.99 15.17
N ALA A 54 -50.06 -25.07 15.24
CA ALA A 54 -51.18 -24.57 14.42
C ALA A 54 -51.69 -23.32 15.18
N ASN A 55 -52.13 -22.28 14.46
CA ASN A 55 -52.83 -21.08 14.96
C ASN A 55 -54.26 -21.46 15.45
N PRO A 56 -55.08 -20.63 16.15
CA PRO A 56 -55.63 -19.40 15.53
C PRO A 56 -56.30 -18.28 16.40
N LEU A 57 -56.60 -17.16 15.72
CA LEU A 57 -57.83 -16.30 15.68
C LEU A 57 -58.36 -15.46 16.89
N GLY A 58 -58.84 -14.25 16.54
CA GLY A 58 -59.79 -13.42 17.30
C GLY A 58 -59.55 -11.90 17.13
N ASP A 59 -59.87 -11.27 16.00
CA ASP A 59 -61.14 -10.56 15.64
C ASP A 59 -61.44 -9.19 16.32
N SER A 60 -61.41 -8.16 15.45
CA SER A 60 -62.42 -7.12 15.21
C SER A 60 -62.63 -5.85 16.08
N ALA A 61 -62.73 -4.75 15.32
CA ALA A 61 -63.65 -3.60 15.41
C ALA A 61 -63.20 -2.35 16.23
N THR A 62 -62.72 -1.29 15.56
CA THR A 62 -63.44 -0.07 15.10
C THR A 62 -64.16 0.74 16.18
N THR A 63 -63.75 2.00 16.39
CA THR A 63 -64.65 3.17 16.56
C THR A 63 -63.91 4.45 16.15
N GLU A 64 -64.67 5.34 15.54
CA GLU A 64 -64.31 6.50 14.73
C GLU A 64 -64.77 7.80 15.46
N VAL A 65 -64.43 8.99 14.89
CA VAL A 65 -65.04 10.33 15.13
C VAL A 65 -64.44 11.11 16.34
N ARG A 66 -64.02 12.40 16.32
CA ARG A 66 -64.43 13.63 15.61
C ARG A 66 -63.37 14.76 15.74
N ARG A 67 -63.40 15.70 14.79
CA ARG A 67 -62.83 17.08 14.80
C ARG A 67 -63.29 17.90 16.02
N ASP A 68 -62.61 18.93 16.52
CA ASP A 68 -62.25 20.20 15.86
C ASP A 68 -61.36 21.09 16.77
N GLU A 69 -60.76 22.11 16.13
CA GLU A 69 -60.41 23.45 16.67
C GLU A 69 -59.14 23.71 17.52
N ARG A 70 -58.21 24.44 16.88
CA ARG A 70 -57.89 25.87 17.13
C ARG A 70 -56.43 26.17 17.50
N VAL A 71 -55.83 26.97 16.63
CA VAL A 71 -54.54 27.64 16.68
C VAL A 71 -54.57 28.78 17.68
N GLU A 72 -53.50 28.96 18.48
CA GLU A 72 -52.76 30.24 18.65
C GLU A 72 -51.47 30.03 19.49
N PRO A 73 -50.43 30.87 19.30
CA PRO A 73 -49.03 30.52 19.53
C PRO A 73 -48.48 31.08 20.85
N ALA A 74 -47.56 30.35 21.49
CA ALA A 74 -46.80 30.86 22.63
C ALA A 74 -45.29 30.69 22.40
N SER A 75 -44.66 31.85 22.22
CA SER A 75 -43.33 32.24 22.69
C SER A 75 -42.22 31.20 22.80
N ASN A 76 -41.25 31.36 21.91
CA ASN A 76 -39.81 31.51 22.20
C ASN A 76 -39.29 30.75 23.45
N VAL A 77 -38.93 29.47 23.25
CA VAL A 77 -38.08 28.71 24.17
C VAL A 77 -36.67 28.69 23.60
N GLU A 78 -35.77 29.36 24.31
CA GLU A 78 -34.33 29.36 24.14
C GLU A 78 -33.79 27.91 24.29
N PRO A 79 -33.00 27.36 23.35
CA PRO A 79 -32.56 25.98 23.43
C PRO A 79 -31.49 25.81 24.52
N ARG A 80 -31.93 25.29 25.66
CA ARG A 80 -31.08 24.64 26.66
C ARG A 80 -30.32 23.48 25.97
N PRO A 81 -28.99 23.34 26.13
CA PRO A 81 -28.26 22.25 25.48
C PRO A 81 -28.73 20.93 26.09
N GLU A 82 -29.51 20.17 25.32
CA GLU A 82 -29.84 18.79 25.61
C GLU A 82 -28.55 17.98 25.62
N SER A 83 -28.24 17.39 26.77
CA SER A 83 -27.26 16.32 26.90
C SER A 83 -27.63 15.22 25.90
N LEU A 84 -26.69 14.86 25.02
CA LEU A 84 -26.83 13.78 24.04
C LEU A 84 -27.36 12.52 24.73
N SER A 85 -28.64 12.26 24.54
CA SER A 85 -29.32 11.07 25.02
C SER A 85 -28.73 9.86 24.31
N GLU A 86 -28.20 8.93 25.10
CA GLU A 86 -27.75 7.62 24.64
C GLU A 86 -28.86 6.95 23.85
N ILE A 87 -28.57 6.65 22.58
CA ILE A 87 -29.39 5.76 21.77
C ILE A 87 -29.27 4.37 22.41
N TYR A 88 -30.31 3.95 23.14
CA TYR A 88 -30.44 2.64 23.77
C TYR A 88 -30.51 1.54 22.70
N THR A 89 -29.36 1.11 22.22
CA THR A 89 -29.18 -0.21 21.62
C THR A 89 -28.72 -1.16 22.72
N PRO A 90 -29.37 -2.33 22.93
CA PRO A 90 -28.93 -3.28 23.94
C PRO A 90 -27.51 -3.74 23.61
N ARG A 91 -26.55 -3.35 24.46
CA ARG A 91 -25.17 -3.82 24.35
C ARG A 91 -25.09 -5.20 24.98
N TYR A 92 -24.88 -6.22 24.15
CA TYR A 92 -24.58 -7.58 24.63
C TYR A 92 -23.24 -7.67 25.37
N ALA A 93 -22.32 -6.73 25.09
CA ALA A 93 -21.05 -6.63 25.78
C ALA A 93 -21.23 -6.04 27.19
N GLN A 94 -20.79 -6.79 28.20
CA GLN A 94 -20.67 -6.26 29.55
C GLN A 94 -19.47 -5.33 29.62
N VAL A 95 -19.69 -4.08 30.02
CA VAL A 95 -18.65 -3.07 30.18
C VAL A 95 -18.46 -2.82 31.67
N SER A 96 -17.32 -3.22 32.22
CA SER A 96 -16.90 -2.79 33.55
C SER A 96 -16.05 -1.53 33.44
N THR A 97 -16.33 -0.54 34.27
CA THR A 97 -15.38 0.56 34.49
C THR A 97 -14.13 -0.02 35.14
N GLY A 98 -12.99 0.04 34.44
CA GLY A 98 -11.71 -0.41 34.98
C GLY A 98 -11.26 0.41 36.20
N THR A 99 -10.11 0.05 36.78
CA THR A 99 -9.53 0.69 37.98
C THR A 99 -9.14 2.17 37.81
N GLY A 100 -9.24 2.73 36.60
CA GLY A 100 -8.94 4.13 36.30
C GLY A 100 -7.44 4.45 36.21
N THR A 101 -6.57 3.48 36.47
CA THR A 101 -5.11 3.57 36.29
C THR A 101 -4.64 2.57 35.24
N LEU A 102 -3.56 2.91 34.52
CA LEU A 102 -2.99 2.01 33.52
C LEU A 102 -2.42 0.74 34.21
N PRO A 103 -2.75 -0.47 33.72
CA PRO A 103 -2.23 -1.72 34.27
C PRO A 103 -0.71 -1.83 34.11
N HIS A 104 0.02 -2.00 35.22
CA HIS A 104 1.49 -2.02 35.27
C HIS A 104 2.06 -3.32 35.88
N GLU A 105 1.30 -4.42 35.82
CA GLU A 105 1.62 -5.72 36.44
C GLU A 105 2.93 -6.35 35.92
N HIS A 106 3.39 -5.94 34.73
CA HIS A 106 4.61 -6.41 34.09
C HIS A 106 5.70 -5.33 34.07
N GLY A 107 5.59 -4.31 34.93
CA GLY A 107 6.56 -3.22 35.00
C GLY A 107 6.47 -2.23 33.83
N GLN A 108 5.31 -2.14 33.18
CA GLN A 108 5.09 -1.22 32.06
C GLN A 108 5.30 0.24 32.51
N ILE A 109 6.01 0.99 31.68
CA ILE A 109 6.31 2.41 31.91
C ILE A 109 5.78 3.25 30.75
N TRP A 110 5.29 4.44 31.07
CA TRP A 110 4.91 5.44 30.09
C TRP A 110 6.12 6.29 29.72
N ARG A 111 6.40 6.40 28.42
CA ARG A 111 7.45 7.28 27.88
C ARG A 111 6.93 8.08 26.70
N GLU A 112 7.41 9.31 26.62
CA GLU A 112 7.21 10.18 25.46
C GLU A 112 8.56 10.47 24.82
N TYR A 113 8.64 10.28 23.50
CA TYR A 113 9.80 10.57 22.70
C TYR A 113 9.50 11.75 21.78
N ASP A 114 10.42 12.70 21.69
CA ASP A 114 10.34 13.80 20.74
C ASP A 114 10.79 13.33 19.35
N ILE A 115 9.87 13.31 18.39
CA ILE A 115 10.11 12.94 17.00
C ILE A 115 10.03 14.15 16.06
N SER A 116 9.81 15.35 16.60
CA SER A 116 9.72 16.59 15.82
C SER A 116 10.94 16.87 14.91
N PRO A 117 12.20 16.52 15.28
CA PRO A 117 13.34 16.75 14.38
C PRO A 117 13.24 16.00 13.06
N PHE A 118 12.58 14.84 13.07
CA PHE A 118 12.35 14.03 11.89
C PHE A 118 11.13 14.53 11.11
N THR A 119 9.98 14.71 11.76
CA THR A 119 8.72 15.05 11.08
C THR A 119 8.76 16.43 10.43
N LEU A 120 9.42 17.42 11.04
CA LEU A 120 9.60 18.76 10.46
C LEU A 120 10.38 18.75 9.14
N ARG A 121 11.30 17.79 8.96
CA ARG A 121 12.07 17.65 7.72
C ARG A 121 11.26 17.00 6.61
N VAL A 122 10.41 16.06 6.97
CA VAL A 122 9.63 15.25 6.02
C VAL A 122 8.19 15.78 5.91
N ALA A 123 8.01 17.09 6.15
CA ALA A 123 6.71 17.75 6.15
C ALA A 123 5.92 17.64 4.83
N SER A 124 6.58 17.29 3.73
CA SER A 124 5.92 17.03 2.44
C SER A 124 5.23 15.68 2.35
N THR A 125 5.47 14.77 3.30
CA THR A 125 4.83 13.45 3.37
C THR A 125 3.66 13.50 4.34
N SER A 126 2.53 12.90 3.99
CA SER A 126 1.40 12.72 4.90
C SER A 126 1.76 11.70 5.97
N HIS A 127 1.55 12.02 7.25
CA HIS A 127 1.81 11.12 8.38
C HIS A 127 3.22 10.51 8.44
N PRO A 128 4.29 11.33 8.46
CA PRO A 128 5.67 10.82 8.55
C PRO A 128 5.91 9.98 9.81
N GLU A 129 5.19 10.26 10.90
CA GLU A 129 5.23 9.53 12.17
C GLU A 129 4.90 8.04 12.03
N GLN A 130 4.13 7.66 11.00
CA GLN A 130 3.76 6.26 10.76
C GLN A 130 4.98 5.40 10.39
N LEU A 131 5.99 5.98 9.73
CA LEU A 131 7.22 5.24 9.41
C LEU A 131 7.91 4.76 10.69
N ILE A 132 7.94 5.58 11.73
CA ILE A 132 8.54 5.22 13.02
C ILE A 132 7.76 4.06 13.65
N ILE A 133 6.42 4.14 13.66
CA ILE A 133 5.55 3.06 14.16
C ILE A 133 5.81 1.76 13.39
N ASP A 134 5.82 1.81 12.07
CA ASP A 134 5.99 0.62 11.26
C ASP A 134 7.36 -0.03 11.51
N TRP A 135 8.42 0.77 11.66
CA TRP A 135 9.74 0.26 12.02
C TRP A 135 9.79 -0.34 13.42
N ILE A 136 9.10 0.26 14.40
CA ILE A 136 8.96 -0.32 15.73
C ILE A 136 8.28 -1.69 15.64
N LEU A 137 7.13 -1.77 14.97
CA LEU A 137 6.39 -3.02 14.80
C LEU A 137 7.20 -4.08 14.05
N ARG A 138 8.06 -3.69 13.10
CA ARG A 138 8.97 -4.60 12.39
C ARG A 138 10.09 -5.15 13.29
N GLU A 139 10.59 -4.36 14.24
CA GLU A 139 11.68 -4.78 15.13
C GLU A 139 11.18 -5.58 16.34
N THR A 140 10.01 -5.23 16.88
CA THR A 140 9.44 -5.90 18.05
C THR A 140 8.49 -7.04 17.67
N GLY A 141 7.97 -7.04 16.45
CA GLY A 141 6.85 -7.87 16.03
C GLY A 141 5.49 -7.30 16.44
N TYR A 142 4.44 -7.69 15.72
CA TYR A 142 3.06 -7.28 16.00
C TYR A 142 2.54 -7.89 17.30
N GLU A 143 2.86 -9.17 17.56
CA GLU A 143 2.33 -9.93 18.70
C GLU A 143 2.71 -9.31 20.06
N VAL A 144 3.89 -8.70 20.16
CA VAL A 144 4.34 -8.05 21.41
C VAL A 144 3.39 -6.95 21.85
N TRP A 145 2.86 -6.16 20.91
CA TRP A 145 1.93 -5.05 21.18
C TRP A 145 0.48 -5.50 21.39
N HIS A 146 0.14 -6.70 20.91
CA HIS A 146 -1.23 -7.24 20.93
C HIS A 146 -1.33 -8.52 21.78
N SER A 147 -0.44 -8.66 22.76
CA SER A 147 -0.40 -9.76 23.71
C SER A 147 -1.28 -9.49 24.93
N ASP A 148 -1.18 -10.35 25.94
CA ASP A 148 -1.82 -10.18 27.24
C ASP A 148 -1.29 -8.95 28.01
N VAL A 149 -0.12 -8.45 27.64
CA VAL A 149 0.47 -7.23 28.20
C VAL A 149 -0.26 -6.02 27.63
N VAL A 150 -1.01 -5.31 28.46
CA VAL A 150 -1.62 -4.03 28.06
C VAL A 150 -0.52 -3.07 27.62
N SER A 151 -0.58 -2.65 26.36
CA SER A 151 0.42 -1.79 25.74
C SER A 151 -0.24 -0.66 24.94
N VAL A 152 0.51 0.41 24.72
CA VAL A 152 0.09 1.55 23.90
C VAL A 152 1.24 1.98 23.02
N LEU A 153 1.00 2.08 21.71
CA LEU A 153 1.89 2.70 20.75
C LEU A 153 1.07 3.73 19.98
N SER A 154 1.36 5.01 20.16
CA SER A 154 0.66 6.08 19.47
C SER A 154 1.60 7.24 19.21
N SER A 155 1.56 7.79 18.01
CA SER A 155 2.28 9.01 17.67
C SER A 155 1.31 10.12 17.26
N ASP A 156 1.78 11.35 17.43
CA ASP A 156 1.31 12.50 16.68
C ASP A 156 2.47 13.07 15.84
N GLY A 157 2.26 14.20 15.16
CA GLY A 157 3.29 14.79 14.32
C GLY A 157 4.57 15.22 15.04
N ASN A 158 4.60 15.27 16.38
CA ASN A 158 5.75 15.76 17.16
C ASN A 158 6.24 14.76 18.22
N ARG A 159 5.37 13.89 18.74
CA ARG A 159 5.68 12.99 19.85
C ARG A 159 5.23 11.57 19.58
N LEU A 160 6.05 10.62 20.00
CA LEU A 160 5.70 9.21 20.11
C LEU A 160 5.45 8.88 21.59
N ARG A 161 4.26 8.38 21.91
CA ARG A 161 3.84 7.93 23.25
C ARG A 161 3.84 6.41 23.29
N VAL A 162 4.52 5.87 24.29
CA VAL A 162 4.74 4.42 24.41
C VAL A 162 4.48 3.97 25.83
N TYR A 163 3.60 2.98 25.97
CA TYR A 163 3.38 2.26 27.20
C TYR A 163 3.75 0.79 27.01
N HIS A 164 4.87 0.37 27.58
CA HIS A 164 5.35 -1.01 27.49
C HIS A 164 6.39 -1.29 28.60
N THR A 165 6.78 -2.55 28.75
CA THR A 165 7.91 -2.99 29.59
C THR A 165 9.25 -2.31 29.21
N PRO A 166 10.21 -2.21 30.15
CA PRO A 166 11.48 -1.53 29.92
C PRO A 166 12.31 -2.09 28.76
N GLU A 167 12.21 -3.39 28.49
CA GLU A 167 12.96 -4.08 27.44
C GLU A 167 12.50 -3.61 26.04
N VAL A 168 11.18 -3.56 25.82
CA VAL A 168 10.62 -3.05 24.56
C VAL A 168 10.87 -1.56 24.43
N GLN A 169 10.79 -0.80 25.52
CA GLN A 169 11.13 0.62 25.52
C GLN A 169 12.59 0.88 25.09
N ALA A 170 13.52 -0.03 25.40
CA ALA A 170 14.90 0.06 24.93
C ALA A 170 15.01 -0.17 23.41
N VAL A 171 14.22 -1.10 22.84
CA VAL A 171 14.14 -1.30 21.39
C VAL A 171 13.56 -0.05 20.71
N VAL A 172 12.45 0.47 21.24
CA VAL A 172 11.79 1.67 20.70
C VAL A 172 12.72 2.87 20.72
N ALA A 173 13.43 3.10 21.83
CA ALA A 173 14.42 4.17 21.92
C ALA A 173 15.47 4.08 20.80
N ARG A 174 16.03 2.87 20.56
CA ARG A 174 17.00 2.68 19.46
C ARG A 174 16.42 2.99 18.09
N VAL A 175 15.17 2.62 17.82
CA VAL A 175 14.51 2.93 16.54
C VAL A 175 14.30 4.45 16.40
N VAL A 176 13.75 5.09 17.43
CA VAL A 176 13.54 6.55 17.42
C VAL A 176 14.85 7.31 17.24
N ASP A 177 15.90 6.91 17.95
CA ASP A 177 17.24 7.51 17.82
C ASP A 177 17.76 7.43 16.38
N ARG A 178 17.51 6.32 15.67
CA ARG A 178 17.88 6.19 14.26
C ARG A 178 17.15 7.19 13.37
N PHE A 179 15.88 7.47 13.61
CA PHE A 179 15.12 8.44 12.81
C PHE A 179 15.53 9.88 13.12
N VAL A 180 15.69 10.22 14.40
CA VAL A 180 16.11 11.56 14.84
C VAL A 180 17.56 11.83 14.40
N ARG A 181 18.45 10.83 14.46
CA ARG A 181 19.82 10.94 13.96
C ARG A 181 19.91 10.90 12.43
N ALA A 182 19.14 10.06 11.75
CA ALA A 182 19.07 10.06 10.29
C ALA A 182 18.59 11.40 9.76
N ALA A 183 17.81 12.15 10.55
CA ALA A 183 17.62 13.56 10.29
C ALA A 183 18.97 14.30 10.40
N ALA A 184 19.73 14.25 11.49
CA ALA A 184 21.03 14.93 11.51
C ALA A 184 22.01 14.56 10.35
N ASP A 185 21.96 13.34 9.81
CA ASP A 185 22.88 12.86 8.77
C ASP A 185 22.50 13.28 7.33
N SER A 186 23.52 13.65 6.53
CA SER A 186 23.39 14.03 5.11
C SER A 186 23.55 12.85 4.16
N ARG A 187 23.27 11.63 4.61
CA ARG A 187 23.39 10.42 3.79
C ARG A 187 22.12 10.14 2.99
N TYR A 188 22.31 9.73 1.75
CA TYR A 188 21.26 9.40 0.80
C TYR A 188 21.46 8.00 0.25
N PHE A 189 20.36 7.33 -0.04
CA PHE A 189 20.33 6.04 -0.71
C PHE A 189 20.03 6.24 -2.19
N ASN A 190 20.88 5.68 -3.04
CA ASN A 190 20.63 5.59 -4.47
C ASN A 190 20.04 4.23 -4.79
N PHE A 191 18.84 4.23 -5.36
CA PHE A 191 18.18 3.03 -5.85
C PHE A 191 18.27 2.98 -7.37
N ARG A 192 18.72 1.85 -7.91
CA ARG A 192 18.69 1.60 -9.36
C ARG A 192 18.01 0.28 -9.63
N VAL A 193 16.97 0.34 -10.44
CA VAL A 193 16.14 -0.81 -10.77
C VAL A 193 16.34 -1.12 -12.24
N ALA A 194 16.71 -2.36 -12.55
CA ALA A 194 16.94 -2.81 -13.92
C ALA A 194 16.26 -4.15 -14.16
N THR A 195 15.92 -4.41 -15.42
CA THR A 195 15.38 -5.68 -15.89
C THR A 195 16.27 -6.24 -17.00
N LEU A 196 16.40 -7.56 -17.02
CA LEU A 196 17.23 -8.34 -17.94
C LEU A 196 16.45 -9.56 -18.42
N SER A 197 16.47 -9.90 -19.70
CA SER A 197 15.75 -11.09 -20.18
C SER A 197 16.38 -12.41 -19.71
N ASP A 198 17.71 -12.43 -19.50
CA ASP A 198 18.45 -13.64 -19.11
C ASP A 198 19.27 -13.44 -17.80
N PRO A 199 19.03 -14.29 -16.76
CA PRO A 199 19.74 -14.25 -15.47
C PRO A 199 21.19 -14.78 -15.51
N GLN A 200 21.73 -15.16 -16.67
CA GLN A 200 23.12 -15.65 -16.82
C GLN A 200 24.20 -14.65 -16.36
N TRP A 201 23.85 -13.38 -16.10
CA TRP A 201 24.79 -12.41 -15.51
C TRP A 201 25.35 -12.89 -14.17
N ARG A 202 24.57 -13.66 -13.38
CA ARG A 202 25.01 -14.21 -12.09
C ARG A 202 26.25 -15.08 -12.22
N ALA A 203 26.36 -15.84 -13.30
CA ALA A 203 27.50 -16.74 -13.52
C ALA A 203 28.82 -15.98 -13.66
N LYS A 204 28.77 -14.79 -14.27
CA LYS A 204 29.93 -13.92 -14.47
C LYS A 204 30.29 -13.13 -13.21
N ALA A 205 29.27 -12.67 -12.47
CA ALA A 205 29.45 -11.83 -11.29
C ALA A 205 29.79 -12.61 -10.01
N ARG A 206 29.72 -13.96 -10.01
CA ARG A 206 29.80 -14.80 -8.80
C ARG A 206 31.02 -14.53 -7.90
N GLY A 207 32.16 -14.16 -8.47
CA GLY A 207 33.40 -13.89 -7.72
C GLY A 207 33.43 -12.53 -7.00
N LEU A 208 32.54 -11.61 -7.38
CA LEU A 208 32.52 -10.21 -6.90
C LEU A 208 31.46 -9.98 -5.80
N MET A 209 30.77 -11.04 -5.37
CA MET A 209 29.51 -10.94 -4.64
C MET A 209 29.51 -11.86 -3.41
N GLN A 210 29.21 -11.30 -2.25
CA GLN A 210 29.04 -12.06 -1.00
C GLN A 210 27.55 -12.31 -0.76
N PRO A 211 27.10 -13.57 -0.64
CA PRO A 211 25.68 -13.88 -0.53
C PRO A 211 25.09 -13.41 0.81
N VAL A 212 23.88 -12.84 0.73
CA VAL A 212 23.03 -12.49 1.87
C VAL A 212 21.87 -13.50 1.92
N GLN A 213 21.48 -13.91 3.11
CA GLN A 213 20.36 -14.82 3.29
C GLN A 213 19.05 -14.15 2.86
N THR A 214 18.32 -14.80 1.97
CA THR A 214 16.97 -14.41 1.57
C THR A 214 15.94 -15.40 2.09
N GLN A 215 14.76 -14.89 2.45
CA GLN A 215 13.63 -15.71 2.90
C GLN A 215 12.67 -16.03 1.75
N THR A 216 12.59 -15.16 0.75
CA THR A 216 11.66 -15.35 -0.36
C THR A 216 12.20 -16.37 -1.37
N PRO A 217 11.45 -17.43 -1.72
CA PRO A 217 11.89 -18.40 -2.73
C PRO A 217 12.08 -17.74 -4.11
N GLY A 218 13.19 -18.07 -4.78
CA GLY A 218 13.48 -17.59 -6.13
C GLY A 218 14.15 -16.20 -6.19
N THR A 219 14.35 -15.55 -5.05
CA THR A 219 15.15 -14.33 -4.93
C THR A 219 16.52 -14.64 -4.34
N ALA A 220 17.47 -13.76 -4.60
CA ALA A 220 18.81 -13.83 -4.04
C ALA A 220 19.33 -12.42 -3.79
N ALA A 221 20.18 -12.24 -2.79
CA ALA A 221 20.79 -10.96 -2.51
C ALA A 221 22.28 -11.13 -2.26
N TRP A 222 23.05 -10.09 -2.57
CA TRP A 222 24.48 -10.06 -2.37
C TRP A 222 24.94 -8.68 -1.90
N VAL A 223 26.02 -8.67 -1.13
CA VAL A 223 26.81 -7.47 -0.83
C VAL A 223 28.05 -7.48 -1.71
N MET A 224 28.41 -6.32 -2.22
CA MET A 224 29.62 -6.11 -3.03
C MET A 224 30.26 -4.77 -2.73
N ASP A 225 31.54 -4.66 -3.04
CA ASP A 225 32.25 -3.40 -3.00
C ASP A 225 31.71 -2.44 -4.07
N ARG A 226 31.85 -1.13 -3.84
CA ARG A 226 31.33 -0.10 -4.76
C ARG A 226 31.95 -0.20 -6.16
N GLU A 227 33.25 -0.49 -6.22
CA GLU A 227 33.98 -0.62 -7.49
C GLU A 227 33.45 -1.81 -8.31
N ASP A 228 33.28 -2.96 -7.65
CA ASP A 228 32.72 -4.17 -8.24
C ASP A 228 31.29 -3.96 -8.76
N ALA A 229 30.47 -3.22 -8.00
CA ALA A 229 29.12 -2.86 -8.43
C ALA A 229 29.11 -2.02 -9.72
N VAL A 230 30.03 -1.05 -9.82
CA VAL A 230 30.16 -0.20 -11.01
C VAL A 230 30.65 -1.01 -12.21
N MET A 231 31.60 -1.94 -12.01
CA MET A 231 32.04 -2.86 -13.05
C MET A 231 30.87 -3.72 -13.55
N LEU A 232 30.14 -4.37 -12.63
CA LEU A 232 28.99 -5.21 -12.97
C LEU A 232 27.93 -4.41 -13.74
N LEU A 233 27.56 -3.24 -13.24
CA LEU A 233 26.58 -2.39 -13.91
C LEU A 233 27.02 -1.97 -15.31
N SER A 234 28.32 -1.68 -15.48
CA SER A 234 28.90 -1.33 -16.79
C SER A 234 28.85 -2.51 -17.78
N GLU A 235 29.07 -3.74 -17.30
CA GLU A 235 28.89 -4.95 -18.11
C GLU A 235 27.43 -5.19 -18.47
N LEU A 236 26.51 -5.02 -17.51
CA LEU A 236 25.08 -5.18 -17.73
C LEU A 236 24.55 -4.19 -18.77
N ARG A 237 24.97 -2.91 -18.70
CA ARG A 237 24.58 -1.86 -19.65
C ARG A 237 25.03 -2.11 -21.08
N ARG A 238 26.07 -2.93 -21.30
CA ARG A 238 26.51 -3.34 -22.65
C ARG A 238 25.60 -4.41 -23.27
N ARG A 239 24.74 -5.05 -22.49
CA ARG A 239 23.82 -6.07 -23.00
C ARG A 239 22.62 -5.41 -23.68
N VAL A 240 22.17 -6.02 -24.77
CA VAL A 240 21.01 -5.55 -25.56
C VAL A 240 19.68 -5.68 -24.81
N ASP A 241 19.60 -6.63 -23.88
CA ASP A 241 18.43 -6.97 -23.09
C ASP A 241 18.36 -6.24 -21.73
N PHE A 242 19.32 -5.34 -21.45
CA PHE A 242 19.28 -4.50 -20.26
C PHE A 242 18.30 -3.33 -20.44
N ARG A 243 17.45 -3.13 -19.44
CA ARG A 243 16.48 -2.03 -19.37
C ARG A 243 16.45 -1.45 -17.96
N GLU A 244 16.83 -0.18 -17.81
CA GLU A 244 16.75 0.56 -16.54
C GLU A 244 15.32 1.12 -16.38
N LEU A 245 14.69 0.88 -15.23
CA LEU A 245 13.30 1.26 -14.96
C LEU A 245 13.15 2.65 -14.34
N ASN A 246 14.18 3.15 -13.67
CA ASN A 246 14.18 4.46 -13.02
C ASN A 246 15.34 5.35 -13.49
N SER A 247 15.25 6.64 -13.17
CA SER A 247 16.34 7.58 -13.43
C SER A 247 17.59 7.18 -12.62
N PRO A 248 18.82 7.22 -13.19
CA PRO A 248 20.05 6.72 -12.55
C PRO A 248 20.48 7.37 -11.22
N HIS A 249 19.72 8.33 -10.69
CA HIS A 249 20.07 9.18 -9.55
C HIS A 249 18.88 9.46 -8.61
N GLN A 250 17.99 8.48 -8.41
CA GLN A 250 16.94 8.64 -7.41
C GLN A 250 17.53 8.56 -6.00
N MET A 251 17.88 9.72 -5.47
CA MET A 251 18.44 9.89 -4.14
C MET A 251 17.31 10.02 -3.12
N VAL A 252 17.33 9.15 -2.11
CA VAL A 252 16.34 9.12 -1.03
C VAL A 252 17.06 9.36 0.28
N ALA A 253 16.63 10.34 1.08
CA ALA A 253 17.27 10.55 2.37
C ALA A 253 16.97 9.38 3.32
N ALA A 254 17.91 9.07 4.21
CA ALA A 254 17.71 8.07 5.25
C ALA A 254 16.42 8.35 6.06
N GLY A 255 15.64 7.31 6.35
CA GLY A 255 14.38 7.43 7.10
C GLY A 255 13.19 7.94 6.29
N ARG A 256 13.33 8.14 4.97
CA ARG A 256 12.21 8.48 4.07
C ARG A 256 11.90 7.30 3.15
N SER A 257 10.63 6.93 3.04
CA SER A 257 10.19 6.00 2.00
C SER A 257 10.15 6.69 0.63
N THR A 258 10.44 5.94 -0.43
CA THR A 258 10.15 6.34 -1.81
C THR A 258 9.35 5.25 -2.50
N VAL A 259 8.43 5.65 -3.36
CA VAL A 259 7.60 4.75 -4.17
C VAL A 259 7.91 4.97 -5.63
N LEU A 260 8.17 3.88 -6.33
CA LEU A 260 8.31 3.80 -7.77
C LEU A 260 7.15 3.00 -8.32
N SER A 261 6.30 3.63 -9.12
CA SER A 261 5.18 2.96 -9.74
C SER A 261 5.10 3.28 -11.22
N ALA A 262 4.80 2.27 -12.02
CA ALA A 262 4.39 2.46 -13.40
C ALA A 262 3.16 1.58 -13.63
N SER A 263 2.06 2.19 -14.05
CA SER A 263 0.82 1.47 -14.36
C SER A 263 0.23 1.94 -15.69
N ARG A 264 -0.46 1.03 -16.36
CA ARG A 264 -1.12 1.23 -17.64
C ARG A 264 -2.46 0.51 -17.63
N ALA A 265 -3.53 1.24 -17.95
CA ALA A 265 -4.84 0.64 -18.16
C ALA A 265 -4.89 -0.11 -19.51
N LYS A 266 -5.24 -1.40 -19.48
CA LYS A 266 -5.61 -2.20 -20.66
C LYS A 266 -7.14 -2.30 -20.74
N ASN A 267 -7.70 -1.73 -21.81
CA ASN A 267 -9.15 -1.72 -22.06
C ASN A 267 -9.60 -3.00 -22.76
N PHE A 268 -10.78 -3.50 -22.41
CA PHE A 268 -11.37 -4.70 -22.99
C PHE A 268 -12.90 -4.63 -22.97
N ILE A 269 -13.57 -5.45 -23.77
CA ILE A 269 -15.05 -5.54 -23.74
C ILE A 269 -15.44 -6.45 -22.59
N ARG A 270 -15.92 -5.86 -21.49
CA ARG A 270 -16.24 -6.61 -20.26
C ARG A 270 -17.55 -7.36 -20.37
N ARG A 271 -18.56 -6.71 -20.92
CA ARG A 271 -19.93 -7.24 -20.95
C ARG A 271 -20.68 -6.68 -22.15
N VAL A 272 -21.71 -7.40 -22.55
CA VAL A 272 -22.73 -6.92 -23.47
C VAL A 272 -24.06 -6.95 -22.74
N THR A 273 -24.76 -5.82 -22.74
CA THR A 273 -26.08 -5.70 -22.11
C THR A 273 -27.12 -5.49 -23.22
N PRO A 274 -28.14 -6.36 -23.34
CA PRO A 274 -29.20 -6.17 -24.33
C PRO A 274 -29.99 -4.89 -24.01
N GLN A 275 -30.18 -4.06 -25.03
CA GLN A 275 -30.96 -2.82 -24.96
C GLN A 275 -31.83 -2.72 -26.22
N PRO A 276 -33.10 -3.13 -26.16
CA PRO A 276 -33.98 -3.20 -27.33
C PRO A 276 -34.28 -1.83 -27.96
N ASN A 277 -34.07 -0.73 -27.22
CA ASN A 277 -34.35 0.63 -27.66
C ASN A 277 -33.19 1.31 -28.40
N VAL A 278 -32.04 0.63 -28.55
CA VAL A 278 -30.84 1.19 -29.18
C VAL A 278 -30.40 0.24 -30.28
N TRP A 279 -30.21 0.72 -31.51
CA TRP A 279 -29.62 -0.10 -32.58
C TRP A 279 -28.13 -0.36 -32.29
N PRO A 280 -27.63 -1.63 -32.28
CA PRO A 280 -28.17 -2.86 -32.88
C PRO A 280 -29.01 -3.79 -31.96
N GLY A 281 -29.35 -3.35 -30.76
CA GLY A 281 -30.15 -4.11 -29.77
C GLY A 281 -29.38 -4.46 -28.51
N PHE A 282 -28.13 -4.03 -28.40
CA PHE A 282 -27.27 -4.23 -27.24
C PHE A 282 -26.22 -3.13 -27.15
N VAL A 283 -25.67 -2.94 -25.96
CA VAL A 283 -24.57 -2.02 -25.68
C VAL A 283 -23.38 -2.81 -25.14
N ARG A 284 -22.19 -2.51 -25.65
CA ARG A 284 -20.92 -3.06 -25.17
C ARG A 284 -20.43 -2.22 -23.99
N GLU A 285 -20.26 -2.86 -22.84
CA GLU A 285 -19.68 -2.26 -21.65
C GLU A 285 -18.15 -2.45 -21.70
N MET A 286 -17.41 -1.35 -21.76
CA MET A 286 -15.95 -1.36 -21.70
C MET A 286 -15.48 -1.50 -20.26
N GLY A 287 -14.54 -2.41 -20.02
CA GLY A 287 -13.77 -2.52 -18.79
C GLY A 287 -12.33 -2.08 -18.99
N ALA A 288 -11.64 -1.79 -17.88
CA ALA A 288 -10.20 -1.55 -17.85
C ALA A 288 -9.58 -2.37 -16.71
N VAL A 289 -8.40 -2.93 -16.95
CA VAL A 289 -7.54 -3.53 -15.91
C VAL A 289 -6.19 -2.84 -15.94
N ASP A 290 -5.68 -2.48 -14.77
CA ASP A 290 -4.37 -1.86 -14.63
C ASP A 290 -3.27 -2.93 -14.60
N GLU A 291 -2.30 -2.77 -15.50
CA GLU A 291 -1.07 -3.55 -15.56
C GLU A 291 0.10 -2.65 -15.18
N GLY A 292 0.98 -3.13 -14.31
CA GLY A 292 2.06 -2.31 -13.78
C GLY A 292 2.79 -2.91 -12.61
N TYR A 293 3.64 -2.10 -12.01
CA TYR A 293 4.31 -2.41 -10.76
C TYR A 293 4.27 -1.22 -9.79
N VAL A 294 4.36 -1.54 -8.51
CA VAL A 294 4.57 -0.61 -7.40
C VAL A 294 5.72 -1.17 -6.58
N LEU A 295 6.76 -0.36 -6.39
CA LEU A 295 7.99 -0.71 -5.70
C LEU A 295 8.27 0.37 -4.66
N GLU A 296 8.20 -0.01 -3.39
CA GLU A 296 8.47 0.87 -2.26
C GLU A 296 9.79 0.48 -1.60
N PHE A 297 10.59 1.51 -1.33
CA PHE A 297 11.83 1.39 -0.58
C PHE A 297 11.74 2.23 0.69
N SER A 298 12.02 1.60 1.83
CA SER A 298 12.14 2.27 3.13
C SER A 298 13.54 2.02 3.69
N PRO A 299 14.54 2.86 3.37
CA PRO A 299 15.86 2.78 3.96
C PRO A 299 15.93 3.45 5.34
N LEU A 300 16.67 2.85 6.27
CA LEU A 300 16.94 3.41 7.58
C LEU A 300 18.38 3.13 8.00
N LEU A 301 19.15 4.18 8.27
CA LEU A 301 20.53 4.04 8.72
C LEU A 301 20.58 3.57 10.18
N SER A 302 21.59 2.79 10.54
CA SER A 302 21.89 2.48 11.95
C SER A 302 22.37 3.73 12.68
N VAL A 303 22.28 3.72 14.02
CA VAL A 303 22.73 4.84 14.86
C VAL A 303 24.20 5.13 14.60
N ASP A 304 25.06 4.11 14.45
CA ASP A 304 26.49 4.33 14.24
C ASP A 304 26.85 4.77 12.81
N GLY A 305 25.88 4.71 11.88
CA GLY A 305 26.10 5.01 10.47
C GLY A 305 26.86 3.93 9.69
N ASN A 306 27.28 2.85 10.33
CA ASN A 306 28.08 1.79 9.68
C ASN A 306 27.21 0.77 8.94
N GLU A 307 25.97 0.60 9.36
CA GLU A 307 25.02 -0.34 8.74
C GLU A 307 23.81 0.42 8.23
N ALA A 308 23.24 -0.09 7.14
CA ALA A 308 21.96 0.33 6.62
C ALA A 308 20.96 -0.82 6.69
N ASP A 309 19.73 -0.50 7.06
CA ASP A 309 18.59 -1.39 6.87
C ASP A 309 17.73 -0.89 5.70
N LEU A 310 17.12 -1.82 4.98
CA LEU A 310 16.18 -1.53 3.90
C LEU A 310 15.03 -2.50 3.98
N VAL A 311 13.82 -1.96 3.90
CA VAL A 311 12.63 -2.73 3.57
C VAL A 311 12.29 -2.46 2.11
N VAL A 312 12.15 -3.54 1.35
CA VAL A 312 11.70 -3.50 -0.04
C VAL A 312 10.34 -4.17 -0.12
N ASN A 313 9.37 -3.48 -0.70
CA ASN A 313 8.07 -4.03 -1.04
C ASN A 313 7.83 -3.84 -2.53
N MET A 314 7.58 -4.93 -3.26
CA MET A 314 7.24 -4.89 -4.67
C MET A 314 5.93 -5.63 -4.91
N GLN A 315 5.08 -5.02 -5.73
CA GLN A 315 3.86 -5.60 -6.24
C GLN A 315 3.85 -5.43 -7.75
N VAL A 316 3.60 -6.50 -8.47
CA VAL A 316 3.48 -6.50 -9.92
C VAL A 316 2.15 -7.12 -10.30
N ASN A 317 1.40 -6.42 -11.14
CA ASN A 317 0.17 -6.90 -11.74
C ASN A 317 0.36 -6.92 -13.26
N GLN A 318 0.26 -8.08 -13.90
CA GLN A 318 0.34 -8.18 -15.35
C GLN A 318 -0.88 -8.90 -15.91
N VAL A 319 -1.43 -8.42 -17.02
CA VAL A 319 -2.43 -9.16 -17.80
C VAL A 319 -1.69 -10.09 -18.75
N GLU A 320 -1.81 -11.41 -18.55
CA GLU A 320 -1.17 -12.39 -19.41
C GLU A 320 -1.88 -12.54 -20.75
N LYS A 321 -3.21 -12.60 -20.72
CA LYS A 321 -4.05 -12.70 -21.91
C LYS A 321 -5.48 -12.30 -21.64
N PHE A 322 -6.17 -11.86 -22.69
CA PHE A 322 -7.61 -11.68 -22.70
C PHE A 322 -8.25 -12.92 -23.32
N VAL A 323 -8.95 -13.70 -22.50
CA VAL A 323 -9.64 -14.90 -22.99
C VAL A 323 -10.95 -14.47 -23.66
N PRO A 324 -11.13 -14.72 -24.97
CA PRO A 324 -12.36 -14.37 -25.66
C PRO A 324 -13.48 -15.30 -25.22
N VAL A 325 -14.63 -14.73 -24.88
CA VAL A 325 -15.89 -15.47 -24.67
C VAL A 325 -16.91 -14.94 -25.67
N ILE A 326 -17.40 -15.82 -26.53
CA ILE A 326 -18.40 -15.47 -27.54
C ILE A 326 -19.78 -15.62 -26.91
N LEU A 327 -20.56 -14.55 -26.93
CA LEU A 327 -21.94 -14.51 -26.46
C LEU A 327 -22.88 -14.40 -27.66
N ASP A 328 -23.93 -15.19 -27.64
CA ASP A 328 -25.04 -15.11 -28.57
C ASP A 328 -26.07 -14.12 -28.00
N VAL A 329 -26.22 -12.96 -28.65
CA VAL A 329 -27.06 -11.85 -28.18
C VAL A 329 -28.21 -11.60 -29.16
N PRO A 330 -29.48 -11.49 -28.69
CA PRO A 330 -30.62 -11.25 -29.55
C PRO A 330 -30.58 -9.84 -30.16
N THR A 331 -30.93 -9.71 -31.44
CA THR A 331 -31.00 -8.43 -32.16
C THR A 331 -32.45 -7.96 -32.35
N THR A 332 -32.64 -6.65 -32.60
CA THR A 332 -33.97 -6.03 -32.74
C THR A 332 -34.70 -6.38 -34.04
N VAL A 333 -34.01 -6.88 -35.07
CA VAL A 333 -34.62 -7.31 -36.36
C VAL A 333 -34.94 -8.81 -36.38
N GLY A 334 -34.75 -9.50 -35.25
CA GLY A 334 -34.80 -10.96 -35.19
C GLY A 334 -33.49 -11.58 -35.67
N GLY A 335 -33.01 -12.56 -34.91
CA GLY A 335 -31.72 -13.20 -35.11
C GLY A 335 -30.83 -13.15 -33.86
N VAL A 336 -29.69 -13.83 -33.94
CA VAL A 336 -28.67 -13.91 -32.90
C VAL A 336 -27.37 -13.35 -33.46
N GLU A 337 -26.80 -12.34 -32.82
CA GLU A 337 -25.47 -11.83 -33.13
C GLU A 337 -24.44 -12.43 -32.18
N ARG A 338 -23.31 -12.88 -32.72
CA ARG A 338 -22.16 -13.35 -31.95
C ARG A 338 -21.30 -12.17 -31.55
N VAL A 339 -21.38 -11.77 -30.29
CA VAL A 339 -20.56 -10.70 -29.73
C VAL A 339 -19.45 -11.28 -28.87
N LYS A 340 -18.21 -10.89 -29.15
CA LYS A 340 -17.05 -11.26 -28.35
C LYS A 340 -16.94 -10.33 -27.14
N ILE A 341 -16.94 -10.91 -25.94
CA ILE A 341 -16.44 -10.27 -24.72
C ILE A 341 -15.08 -10.88 -24.37
N GLU A 342 -14.37 -10.24 -23.46
CA GLU A 342 -13.04 -10.64 -23.04
C GLU A 342 -12.97 -10.76 -21.52
N VAL A 343 -12.33 -11.82 -21.03
CA VAL A 343 -12.06 -12.03 -19.61
C VAL A 343 -10.54 -11.92 -19.40
N PRO A 344 -10.04 -10.91 -18.67
CA PRO A 344 -8.62 -10.77 -18.40
C PRO A 344 -8.13 -11.90 -17.50
N GLN A 345 -7.02 -12.54 -17.88
CA GLN A 345 -6.24 -13.39 -17.00
C GLN A 345 -5.04 -12.62 -16.49
N THR A 346 -4.97 -12.44 -15.18
CA THR A 346 -3.92 -11.65 -14.52
C THR A 346 -2.99 -12.54 -13.71
N VAL A 347 -1.74 -12.12 -13.63
CA VAL A 347 -0.76 -12.64 -12.69
C VAL A 347 -0.37 -11.52 -11.74
N GLN A 348 -0.35 -11.86 -10.45
CA GLN A 348 0.09 -10.98 -9.39
C GLN A 348 1.33 -11.59 -8.74
N TRP A 349 2.34 -10.76 -8.55
CA TRP A 349 3.55 -11.14 -7.84
C TRP A 349 3.82 -10.12 -6.75
N HIS A 350 4.03 -10.60 -5.53
CA HIS A 350 4.29 -9.78 -4.37
C HIS A 350 5.59 -10.24 -3.71
N TYR A 351 6.38 -9.25 -3.31
CA TYR A 351 7.65 -9.44 -2.65
C TYR A 351 7.76 -8.44 -1.52
N GLN A 352 8.13 -8.92 -0.35
CA GLN A 352 8.41 -8.07 0.79
C GLN A 352 9.57 -8.67 1.57
N GLU A 353 10.67 -7.93 1.66
CA GLU A 353 11.85 -8.43 2.36
C GLU A 353 12.64 -7.30 3.01
N ARG A 354 13.37 -7.65 4.07
CA ARG A 354 14.22 -6.74 4.82
C ARG A 354 15.67 -7.17 4.70
N PHE A 355 16.53 -6.21 4.40
CA PHE A 355 17.97 -6.40 4.31
C PHE A 355 18.69 -5.53 5.32
N ARG A 356 19.80 -6.04 5.84
CA ARG A 356 20.80 -5.30 6.63
C ARG A 356 22.15 -5.53 5.98
N TRP A 357 22.88 -4.45 5.71
CA TRP A 357 24.20 -4.52 5.10
C TRP A 357 25.10 -3.36 5.53
N PRO A 358 26.43 -3.47 5.33
CA PRO A 358 27.36 -2.38 5.59
C PRO A 358 27.10 -1.16 4.69
N ALA A 359 27.03 0.04 5.27
CA ALA A 359 26.68 1.28 4.55
C ALA A 359 27.77 1.74 3.56
N ASP A 360 28.99 1.23 3.70
CA ASP A 360 30.10 1.44 2.77
C ASP A 360 30.02 0.54 1.53
N ALA A 361 29.23 -0.52 1.56
CA ALA A 361 29.04 -1.48 0.48
C ALA A 361 27.75 -1.24 -0.32
N VAL A 362 27.62 -1.95 -1.44
CA VAL A 362 26.42 -1.96 -2.30
C VAL A 362 25.65 -3.26 -2.05
N LEU A 363 24.34 -3.12 -1.83
CA LEU A 363 23.42 -4.24 -1.80
C LEU A 363 22.83 -4.46 -3.19
N LEU A 364 23.01 -5.65 -3.74
CA LEU A 364 22.36 -6.12 -4.95
C LEU A 364 21.28 -7.13 -4.59
N ILE A 365 20.04 -6.81 -4.93
CA ILE A 365 18.89 -7.69 -4.76
C ILE A 365 18.45 -8.16 -6.14
N ASP A 366 18.34 -9.47 -6.29
CA ASP A 366 17.77 -10.11 -7.44
C ASP A 366 16.41 -10.68 -7.06
N LEU A 367 15.39 -10.08 -7.65
CA LEU A 367 13.98 -10.37 -7.40
C LEU A 367 13.48 -11.61 -8.17
N GLY A 368 14.37 -12.30 -8.87
CA GLY A 368 14.04 -13.44 -9.70
C GLY A 368 13.42 -13.03 -11.03
N MET A 369 12.78 -13.98 -11.69
CA MET A 369 12.05 -13.76 -12.94
C MET A 369 10.66 -13.20 -12.61
N VAL A 370 10.46 -11.91 -12.88
CA VAL A 370 9.20 -11.22 -12.61
C VAL A 370 8.42 -10.96 -13.90
N PRO A 371 7.09 -10.85 -13.83
CA PRO A 371 6.28 -10.25 -14.89
C PRO A 371 6.80 -8.84 -15.19
N VAL A 372 7.09 -8.53 -16.45
CA VAL A 372 7.45 -7.17 -16.86
C VAL A 372 6.33 -6.61 -17.72
N PRO A 373 5.69 -5.50 -17.29
CA PRO A 373 4.66 -4.87 -18.11
C PRO A 373 5.28 -4.39 -19.42
N GLU A 374 4.63 -4.69 -20.54
CA GLU A 374 5.15 -4.33 -21.85
C GLU A 374 5.24 -2.80 -21.99
N SER A 375 6.46 -2.28 -22.17
CA SER A 375 6.66 -0.92 -22.64
C SER A 375 6.25 -0.83 -24.10
N GLU A 376 5.65 0.29 -24.52
CA GLU A 376 5.34 0.51 -25.94
C GLU A 376 6.62 0.34 -26.75
N GLN A 377 6.67 -0.74 -27.53
CA GLN A 377 7.61 -0.83 -28.62
C GLN A 377 7.26 0.31 -29.57
N PRO A 378 8.20 1.23 -29.91
CA PRO A 378 7.90 2.26 -30.88
C PRO A 378 7.40 1.60 -32.17
N PRO A 379 6.37 2.16 -32.82
CA PRO A 379 5.83 1.59 -34.05
C PRO A 379 6.98 1.35 -35.02
N GLN A 380 7.14 0.10 -35.44
CA GLN A 380 8.26 -0.32 -36.30
C GLN A 380 8.33 0.61 -37.52
N ALA A 381 9.44 1.33 -37.67
CA ALA A 381 9.63 2.35 -38.69
C ALA A 381 9.84 1.80 -40.13
N PHE A 382 9.55 0.51 -40.38
CA PHE A 382 9.76 -0.12 -41.69
C PHE A 382 8.55 -0.99 -42.09
N PRO A 383 7.57 -0.42 -42.81
CA PRO A 383 6.35 -1.12 -43.20
C PRO A 383 6.54 -2.21 -44.29
N ALA A 384 7.77 -2.46 -44.76
CA ALA A 384 8.02 -3.33 -45.91
C ALA A 384 8.35 -4.80 -45.56
N PHE A 385 8.66 -5.13 -44.30
CA PHE A 385 9.06 -6.50 -43.90
C PHE A 385 8.49 -6.95 -42.54
N ALA A 386 7.26 -6.56 -42.23
CA ALA A 386 6.56 -7.07 -41.05
C ALA A 386 6.12 -8.52 -41.28
N LEU A 387 7.00 -9.48 -40.96
CA LEU A 387 6.56 -10.86 -40.71
C LEU A 387 5.67 -10.84 -39.45
N PRO A 388 4.45 -11.40 -39.51
CA PRO A 388 3.61 -11.52 -38.32
C PRO A 388 4.26 -12.55 -37.41
N ILE A 389 5.05 -12.09 -36.44
CA ILE A 389 5.54 -12.94 -35.35
C ILE A 389 4.51 -12.79 -34.22
N PRO A 390 3.62 -13.77 -33.99
CA PRO A 390 2.73 -13.76 -32.85
C PRO A 390 3.56 -14.08 -31.61
N ASN A 391 4.18 -13.07 -31.01
CA ASN A 391 4.84 -13.21 -29.72
C ASN A 391 3.98 -12.54 -28.64
N GLU A 392 2.72 -12.99 -28.52
CA GLU A 392 1.82 -12.70 -27.39
C GLU A 392 2.20 -13.54 -26.15
N LYS A 393 3.48 -13.61 -25.80
CA LYS A 393 3.88 -14.19 -24.51
C LYS A 393 4.18 -13.02 -23.56
N PRO A 394 3.54 -12.97 -22.37
CA PRO A 394 3.85 -11.94 -21.40
C PRO A 394 5.34 -11.99 -21.07
N SER A 395 6.03 -10.87 -21.31
CA SER A 395 7.47 -10.83 -21.16
C SER A 395 7.85 -11.00 -19.69
N ARG A 396 8.69 -12.01 -19.41
CA ARG A 396 9.31 -12.21 -18.10
C ARG A 396 10.74 -11.72 -18.18
N ALA A 397 11.18 -11.00 -17.16
CA ALA A 397 12.57 -10.57 -17.04
C ALA A 397 13.05 -10.76 -15.62
N ASN A 398 14.35 -10.96 -15.48
CA ASN A 398 15.03 -10.91 -14.22
C ASN A 398 15.14 -9.45 -13.74
N ALA A 399 14.56 -9.13 -12.58
CA ALA A 399 14.61 -7.79 -12.00
C ALA A 399 15.71 -7.67 -10.95
N LEU A 400 16.54 -6.64 -11.09
CA LEU A 400 17.66 -6.32 -10.22
C LEU A 400 17.46 -4.97 -9.56
N VAL A 401 17.81 -4.88 -8.29
CA VAL A 401 17.85 -3.64 -7.53
C VAL A 401 19.24 -3.45 -6.94
N PHE A 402 19.90 -2.37 -7.32
CA PHE A 402 21.14 -1.92 -6.70
C PHE A 402 20.82 -0.83 -5.70
N VAL A 403 21.34 -0.98 -4.48
CA VAL A 403 21.15 -0.02 -3.39
C VAL A 403 22.50 0.39 -2.84
N GLU A 404 22.79 1.68 -2.92
CA GLU A 404 24.04 2.26 -2.43
C GLU A 404 23.74 3.39 -1.45
N CYS A 405 24.43 3.43 -0.31
CA CYS A 405 24.42 4.57 0.59
C CYS A 405 25.55 5.53 0.23
N GLN A 406 25.24 6.79 -0.06
CA GLN A 406 26.20 7.83 -0.41
C GLN A 406 26.09 9.02 0.55
N GLU A 407 27.20 9.72 0.75
CA GLU A 407 27.16 11.03 1.40
C GLU A 407 26.66 12.08 0.42
N ALA A 408 25.98 13.13 0.92
CA ALA A 408 25.59 14.25 0.08
C ALA A 408 26.82 14.83 -0.63
N PRO A 409 26.71 15.19 -1.92
CA PRO A 409 27.76 15.96 -2.58
C PRO A 409 27.97 17.28 -1.82
N ARG A 410 29.20 17.53 -1.37
CA ARG A 410 29.57 18.69 -0.52
C ARG A 410 29.38 20.05 -1.20
N ASN A 411 29.11 20.10 -2.50
CA ASN A 411 28.93 21.33 -3.27
C ASN A 411 27.51 21.44 -3.83
N GLY A 412 26.70 22.29 -3.19
CA GLY A 412 25.55 23.02 -3.74
C GLY A 412 24.64 22.29 -4.73
N SER A 413 23.60 21.61 -4.22
CA SER A 413 22.22 21.58 -4.75
C SER A 413 21.35 20.59 -3.96
N ALA A 414 21.24 20.77 -2.64
CA ALA A 414 20.22 20.07 -1.85
C ALA A 414 18.81 20.68 -2.03
N ALA A 415 18.70 21.81 -2.75
CA ALA A 415 17.49 22.62 -2.81
C ALA A 415 16.46 22.20 -3.87
N ASN A 416 16.74 21.22 -4.75
CA ASN A 416 15.80 20.82 -5.81
C ASN A 416 15.56 19.30 -5.92
N ILE A 417 15.92 18.51 -4.91
CA ILE A 417 15.60 17.06 -4.87
C ILE A 417 14.24 16.85 -4.21
N ALA A 418 13.22 17.54 -4.70
CA ALA A 418 11.84 17.13 -4.52
C ALA A 418 11.56 16.14 -5.66
N SER A 419 11.40 14.85 -5.34
CA SER A 419 10.71 13.96 -6.27
C SER A 419 9.40 14.62 -6.66
N PRO A 420 9.05 14.72 -7.95
CA PRO A 420 7.68 15.01 -8.34
C PRO A 420 6.83 13.93 -7.69
N ILE A 421 5.96 14.34 -6.77
CA ILE A 421 4.88 13.48 -6.31
C ILE A 421 4.05 13.21 -7.55
N ASP A 422 4.16 12.00 -8.11
CA ASP A 422 3.25 11.58 -9.16
C ASP A 422 1.88 11.42 -8.50
N ARG A 423 1.05 12.45 -8.65
CA ARG A 423 -0.36 12.45 -8.23
C ARG A 423 -1.12 11.55 -9.20
N SER A 424 -1.01 10.24 -9.02
CA SER A 424 -1.88 9.28 -9.69
C SER A 424 -2.35 8.20 -8.71
N TYR A 425 -2.89 8.64 -7.57
CA TYR A 425 -3.77 7.81 -6.75
C TYR A 425 -5.22 8.24 -6.98
N ASN A 426 -5.89 7.57 -7.92
CA ASN A 426 -7.36 7.54 -7.98
C ASN A 426 -7.82 6.29 -7.24
N GLY A 427 -7.89 6.36 -5.91
CA GLY A 427 -8.64 5.39 -5.12
C GLY A 427 -10.11 5.46 -5.52
N ARG A 428 -10.64 4.36 -6.06
CA ARG A 428 -12.08 4.18 -6.21
C ARG A 428 -12.67 3.76 -4.87
N TYR A 429 -13.78 4.40 -4.53
CA TYR A 429 -14.70 4.05 -3.43
C TYR A 429 -15.17 2.60 -3.51
#